data_AF-A0A9E6RF54-F1
#
_entry.id   AF-A0A9E6RF54-F1
#
_cell.length_a   1.000
_cell.length_b   1.000
_cell.length_c   1.000
_cell.angle_alpha   90.00
_cell.angle_beta   90.00
_cell.angle_gamma   90.00
#
_symmetry.space_group_name_H-M   'P 1'
#
loop_
_entity.id
_entity.type
_entity.pdbx_description
1 polymer ?
#
loop_
_entity_poly.entity_id
_entity_poly.type
_entity_poly.pdbx_seq_one_letter_code
_entity_poly.pdbx_strand_id
1 'polypeptide(L)'
;MAMLRMIAVAALAALATLAASGPRAAGLEVGIATAPERIDVQKFMANGTWIKPAWATRVVAAAISGGHGGGSGGTRGSGVPVYGGGGGAPCTMSTTEMLAADLPDTVPVIVGAGGVGGASQAGADANGVAGTNGAISQFGSYGRASVVASAAGPGGGVSAPTAASAPGERFSPGLIGSLLGGLPVLGTSGVGSDGPGLFCSGAGAGGSLTAANTFNAGGNSGFARLADPSSARSLRGTTEGAAGAAGVAASGYASLKAFAPGDSGGGGASGVTMAAGAGGNGAIPGGSGGGGGAARNGFASGKGGDGARGEVWVFAWR
;
A
#
# COMPACT_ATOMS: atom_id res chain seq x y z
N MET A 1 1.12 -8.19 92.98
CA MET A 1 0.65 -8.09 91.58
C MET A 1 0.27 -6.65 91.20
N ALA A 2 1.15 -5.67 91.40
CA ALA A 2 0.94 -4.28 90.92
C ALA A 2 2.17 -3.69 90.20
N MET A 3 3.33 -4.35 90.27
CA MET A 3 4.58 -3.84 89.69
C MET A 3 4.88 -4.34 88.26
N LEU A 4 4.13 -5.33 87.74
CA LEU A 4 4.35 -5.89 86.40
C LEU A 4 3.48 -5.21 85.31
N ARG A 5 2.54 -4.33 85.68
CA ARG A 5 1.73 -3.56 84.72
C ARG A 5 2.26 -2.16 84.40
N MET A 6 3.27 -1.67 85.12
CA MET A 6 3.85 -0.34 84.87
C MET A 6 5.02 -0.35 83.87
N ILE A 7 5.62 -1.52 83.59
CA ILE A 7 6.73 -1.66 82.63
C ILE A 7 6.20 -1.82 81.18
N ALA A 8 4.98 -2.33 80.99
CA ALA A 8 4.40 -2.54 79.66
C ALA A 8 3.82 -1.26 79.01
N VAL A 9 3.50 -0.22 79.78
CA VAL A 9 2.93 1.04 79.24
C VAL A 9 4.03 2.04 78.85
N ALA A 10 5.20 2.01 79.52
CA ALA A 10 6.35 2.85 79.16
C ALA A 10 7.08 2.37 77.89
N ALA A 11 7.11 1.06 77.64
CA ALA A 11 7.75 0.51 76.43
C ALA A 11 6.94 0.74 75.15
N LEU A 12 5.61 0.87 75.24
CA LEU A 12 4.75 1.12 74.08
C LEU A 12 4.71 2.60 73.67
N ALA A 13 4.95 3.54 74.60
CA ALA A 13 5.06 4.97 74.31
C ALA A 13 6.42 5.34 73.68
N ALA A 14 7.51 4.66 74.06
CA ALA A 14 8.84 4.89 73.48
C ALA A 14 8.98 4.36 72.04
N LEU A 15 8.20 3.34 71.66
CA LEU A 15 8.16 2.85 70.28
C LEU A 15 7.35 3.75 69.34
N ALA A 16 6.46 4.59 69.88
CA ALA A 16 5.69 5.56 69.09
C ALA A 16 6.43 6.89 68.86
N THR A 17 7.48 7.22 69.63
CA THR A 17 8.26 8.45 69.45
C THR A 17 9.52 8.28 68.59
N LEU A 18 9.96 7.06 68.30
CA LEU A 18 11.03 6.78 67.33
C LEU A 18 10.52 6.63 65.88
N ALA A 19 9.23 6.90 65.65
CA ALA A 19 8.66 6.99 64.30
C ALA A 19 8.66 8.43 63.73
N ALA A 20 9.16 9.44 64.48
CA ALA A 20 9.01 10.85 64.09
C ALA A 20 10.31 11.68 63.99
N SER A 21 11.51 11.17 64.34
CA SER A 21 12.72 12.03 64.29
C SER A 21 14.07 11.33 64.09
N GLY A 22 14.11 10.09 63.59
CA GLY A 22 15.38 9.54 63.10
C GLY A 22 15.87 10.33 61.87
N PRO A 23 17.16 10.70 61.75
CA PRO A 23 17.69 11.13 60.46
C PRO A 23 17.43 9.97 59.51
N ARG A 24 16.51 10.16 58.55
CA ARG A 24 16.29 9.17 57.49
C ARG A 24 17.69 8.87 56.95
N ALA A 25 18.20 7.67 57.23
CA ALA A 25 19.36 7.13 56.55
C ALA A 25 19.09 7.41 55.09
N ALA A 26 19.86 8.33 54.49
CA ALA A 26 19.53 9.00 53.24
C ALA A 26 18.95 7.97 52.29
N GLY A 27 17.62 7.91 52.27
CA GLY A 27 16.91 6.89 51.55
C GLY A 27 17.32 7.19 50.14
N LEU A 28 18.01 6.25 49.51
CA LEU A 28 18.23 6.30 48.09
C LEU A 28 16.83 6.23 47.50
N GLU A 29 16.17 7.39 47.39
CA GLU A 29 15.07 7.61 46.50
C GLU A 29 15.69 7.35 45.15
N VAL A 30 15.62 6.10 44.70
CA VAL A 30 15.72 5.74 43.30
C VAL A 30 14.48 6.37 42.69
N GLY A 31 14.54 7.69 42.51
CA GLY A 31 13.63 8.42 41.67
C GLY A 31 13.85 7.82 40.29
N ILE A 32 13.01 6.86 39.93
CA ILE A 32 12.89 6.42 38.56
C ILE A 32 12.27 7.63 37.87
N ALA A 33 13.11 8.57 37.46
CA ALA A 33 12.70 9.69 36.64
C ALA A 33 12.28 9.10 35.31
N THR A 34 11.02 8.68 35.22
CA THR A 34 10.41 8.23 33.98
C THR A 34 10.37 9.46 33.09
N ALA A 35 11.35 9.58 32.19
CA ALA A 35 11.29 10.58 31.15
C ALA A 35 9.94 10.40 30.42
N PRO A 36 9.23 11.49 30.07
CA PRO A 36 7.97 11.35 29.37
C PRO A 36 8.18 10.55 28.10
N GLU A 37 7.30 9.58 27.84
CA GLU A 37 7.27 8.85 26.58
C GLU A 37 7.12 9.88 25.44
N ARG A 38 8.02 9.81 24.46
CA ARG A 38 8.04 10.72 23.31
C ARG A 38 7.98 9.89 22.05
N ILE A 39 7.11 10.30 21.14
CA ILE A 39 7.00 9.72 19.81
C ILE A 39 7.16 10.87 18.82
N ASP A 40 8.10 10.73 17.90
CA ASP A 40 8.24 11.60 16.73
C ASP A 40 7.88 10.78 15.49
N VAL A 41 7.00 11.34 14.64
CA VAL A 41 6.50 10.68 13.43
C VAL A 41 6.79 11.59 12.25
N GLN A 42 7.72 11.15 11.39
CA GLN A 42 8.11 11.87 10.20
C GLN A 42 7.62 11.13 8.95
N LYS A 43 6.84 11.82 8.12
CA LYS A 43 6.30 11.30 6.85
C LYS A 43 7.05 11.92 5.67
N PHE A 44 7.59 11.06 4.81
CA PHE A 44 8.28 11.43 3.57
C PHE A 44 7.42 11.08 2.36
N MET A 45 7.01 12.11 1.60
CA MET A 45 6.29 11.99 0.32
C MET A 45 7.18 12.32 -0.90
N ALA A 46 8.42 12.72 -0.64
CA ALA A 46 9.48 12.97 -1.60
C ALA A 46 10.82 12.54 -0.98
N ASN A 47 11.86 12.41 -1.81
CA ASN A 47 13.20 12.12 -1.34
C ASN A 47 13.66 13.16 -0.31
N GLY A 48 14.40 12.71 0.70
CA GLY A 48 14.82 13.57 1.79
C GLY A 48 15.87 12.92 2.67
N THR A 49 16.04 13.48 3.86
CA THR A 49 16.96 12.96 4.87
C THR A 49 16.27 13.04 6.22
N TRP A 50 16.22 11.91 6.91
CA TRP A 50 15.76 11.84 8.28
C TRP A 50 16.91 12.19 9.22
N ILE A 51 16.62 12.97 10.25
CA ILE A 51 17.58 13.36 11.29
C ILE A 51 17.13 12.69 12.59
N LYS A 52 18.03 11.93 13.22
CA LYS A 52 17.75 11.19 14.45
C LYS A 52 17.55 12.17 15.62
N PRO A 53 16.42 12.09 16.33
CA PRO A 53 16.28 12.79 17.60
C PRO A 53 17.26 12.23 18.62
N ALA A 54 18.02 13.09 19.30
CA ALA A 54 19.04 12.68 20.27
C ALA A 54 18.49 11.84 21.46
N TRP A 55 17.18 11.88 21.69
CA TRP A 55 16.51 11.11 22.74
C TRP A 55 15.98 9.75 22.28
N ALA A 56 16.05 9.44 20.98
CA ALA A 56 15.49 8.22 20.43
C ALA A 56 16.29 6.99 20.90
N THR A 57 15.59 5.94 21.33
CA THR A 57 16.15 4.64 21.71
C THR A 57 15.74 3.56 20.72
N ARG A 58 14.56 3.70 20.12
CA ARG A 58 13.96 2.77 19.16
C ARG A 58 13.49 3.53 17.93
N VAL A 59 13.72 2.96 16.75
CA VAL A 59 13.26 3.51 15.46
C VAL A 59 12.55 2.42 14.67
N VAL A 60 11.39 2.75 14.14
CA VAL A 60 10.68 1.91 13.17
C VAL A 60 10.57 2.71 11.89
N ALA A 61 11.13 2.16 10.83
CA ALA A 61 10.98 2.69 9.48
C ALA A 61 9.99 1.80 8.72
N ALA A 62 9.07 2.44 8.02
CA ALA A 62 8.00 1.77 7.33
C ALA A 62 7.91 2.36 5.92
N ALA A 63 8.17 1.53 4.91
CA ALA A 63 8.26 1.96 3.51
C ALA A 63 7.17 1.30 2.68
N ILE A 64 6.56 2.06 1.77
CA ILE A 64 5.57 1.63 0.79
C ILE A 64 6.13 1.99 -0.59
N SER A 65 6.30 1.01 -1.48
CA SER A 65 6.82 1.26 -2.84
C SER A 65 5.83 2.08 -3.68
N GLY A 66 6.31 2.64 -4.79
CA GLY A 66 5.40 3.12 -5.83
C GLY A 66 4.51 1.99 -6.34
N GLY A 67 3.27 2.34 -6.67
CA GLY A 67 2.32 1.45 -7.32
C GLY A 67 2.67 1.22 -8.79
N HIS A 68 2.28 0.06 -9.32
CA HIS A 68 2.57 -0.31 -10.70
C HIS A 68 1.54 0.25 -11.68
N GLY A 69 1.98 0.58 -12.90
CA GLY A 69 1.08 1.02 -13.98
C GLY A 69 0.33 -0.15 -14.61
N GLY A 70 -0.93 0.09 -15.02
CA GLY A 70 -1.73 -0.87 -15.80
C GLY A 70 -1.34 -0.89 -17.27
N GLY A 71 -1.64 -1.97 -17.98
CA GLY A 71 -1.44 -2.06 -19.43
C GLY A 71 -2.58 -1.43 -20.23
N SER A 72 -2.32 -1.05 -21.48
CA SER A 72 -3.36 -0.61 -22.41
C SER A 72 -4.08 -1.78 -23.05
N GLY A 73 -5.30 -1.55 -23.56
CA GLY A 73 -5.98 -2.52 -24.42
C GLY A 73 -5.33 -2.64 -25.80
N GLY A 74 -5.61 -3.74 -26.49
CA GLY A 74 -5.28 -3.90 -27.92
C GLY A 74 -6.38 -3.36 -28.84
N THR A 75 -6.07 -3.26 -30.12
CA THR A 75 -7.02 -2.95 -31.20
C THR A 75 -7.11 -4.11 -32.17
N ARG A 76 -8.31 -4.47 -32.65
CA ARG A 76 -8.46 -5.49 -33.70
C ARG A 76 -9.62 -5.18 -34.65
N GLY A 77 -9.52 -5.71 -35.87
CA GLY A 77 -10.65 -5.75 -36.80
C GLY A 77 -11.88 -6.47 -36.21
N SER A 78 -13.03 -6.28 -36.87
CA SER A 78 -14.24 -7.02 -36.53
C SER A 78 -14.05 -8.52 -36.76
N GLY A 79 -14.72 -9.36 -35.97
CA GLY A 79 -14.59 -10.83 -36.07
C GLY A 79 -13.40 -11.42 -35.32
N VAL A 80 -12.44 -10.60 -34.86
CA VAL A 80 -11.27 -11.06 -34.11
C VAL A 80 -11.43 -10.69 -32.63
N PRO A 81 -11.31 -11.63 -31.68
CA PRO A 81 -11.34 -11.28 -30.26
C PRO A 81 -10.10 -10.46 -29.88
N VAL A 82 -10.26 -9.54 -28.94
CA VAL A 82 -9.13 -8.74 -28.41
C VAL A 82 -9.32 -8.45 -26.94
N TYR A 83 -8.26 -8.64 -26.17
CA TYR A 83 -8.25 -8.44 -24.73
C TYR A 83 -7.91 -6.99 -24.38
N GLY A 84 -8.48 -6.50 -23.27
CA GLY A 84 -8.01 -5.28 -22.61
C GLY A 84 -6.64 -5.49 -21.97
N GLY A 85 -6.04 -4.42 -21.48
CA GLY A 85 -4.79 -4.49 -20.72
C GLY A 85 -4.99 -5.10 -19.34
N GLY A 86 -3.97 -5.73 -18.78
CA GLY A 86 -4.02 -6.19 -17.39
C GLY A 86 -3.85 -5.02 -16.41
N GLY A 87 -4.42 -5.16 -15.21
CA GLY A 87 -4.17 -4.23 -14.11
C GLY A 87 -2.73 -4.36 -13.58
N GLY A 88 -2.19 -3.29 -13.00
CA GLY A 88 -0.93 -3.34 -12.27
C GLY A 88 -1.01 -4.26 -11.05
N ALA A 89 0.13 -4.86 -10.69
CA ALA A 89 0.25 -5.57 -9.43
C ALA A 89 0.23 -4.57 -8.25
N PRO A 90 -0.11 -5.02 -7.03
CA PRO A 90 -0.09 -4.16 -5.85
C PRO A 90 1.32 -3.65 -5.51
N CYS A 91 1.36 -2.59 -4.69
CA CYS A 91 2.59 -2.17 -4.01
C CYS A 91 3.20 -3.28 -3.14
N THR A 92 4.43 -3.01 -2.71
CA THR A 92 5.06 -3.71 -1.60
C THR A 92 5.21 -2.79 -0.41
N MET A 93 5.15 -3.37 0.78
CA MET A 93 5.39 -2.69 2.03
C MET A 93 6.43 -3.46 2.86
N SER A 94 7.24 -2.71 3.60
CA SER A 94 8.25 -3.25 4.51
C SER A 94 8.28 -2.39 5.77
N THR A 95 8.32 -3.06 6.91
CA THR A 95 8.60 -2.44 8.21
C THR A 95 9.92 -2.97 8.73
N THR A 96 10.70 -2.12 9.37
CA THR A 96 11.97 -2.49 9.98
C THR A 96 12.10 -1.77 11.30
N GLU A 97 12.33 -2.54 12.35
CA GLU A 97 12.57 -2.05 13.69
C GLU A 97 14.07 -2.12 13.99
N MET A 98 14.61 -1.05 14.56
CA MET A 98 16.03 -0.87 14.82
C MET A 98 16.24 -0.18 16.16
N LEU A 99 17.39 -0.43 16.78
CA LEU A 99 17.87 0.41 17.87
C LEU A 99 18.39 1.72 17.29
N ALA A 100 18.06 2.84 17.94
CA ALA A 100 18.55 4.15 17.52
C ALA A 100 20.08 4.25 17.59
N ALA A 101 20.72 3.46 18.46
CA ALA A 101 22.17 3.38 18.59
C ALA A 101 22.87 2.79 17.35
N ASP A 102 22.18 1.95 16.57
CA ASP A 102 22.73 1.29 15.39
C ASP A 102 22.61 2.15 14.11
N LEU A 103 21.92 3.28 14.21
CA LEU A 103 21.73 4.20 13.11
C LEU A 103 22.76 5.34 13.18
N PRO A 104 23.11 5.97 12.05
CA PRO A 104 23.80 7.26 12.05
C PRO A 104 22.84 8.40 12.46
N ASP A 105 23.38 9.59 12.70
CA ASP A 105 22.58 10.78 13.04
C ASP A 105 21.66 11.24 11.91
N THR A 106 22.01 10.92 10.66
CA THR A 106 21.19 11.21 9.49
C THR A 106 21.08 10.01 8.58
N VAL A 107 19.88 9.73 8.07
CA VAL A 107 19.62 8.62 7.14
C VAL A 107 18.94 9.14 5.88
N PRO A 108 19.45 8.83 4.67
CA PRO A 108 18.78 9.23 3.44
C PRO A 108 17.45 8.46 3.27
N VAL A 109 16.43 9.16 2.79
CA VAL A 109 15.10 8.61 2.52
C VAL A 109 14.80 8.74 1.04
N ILE A 110 14.44 7.63 0.39
CA ILE A 110 14.00 7.60 -1.00
C ILE A 110 12.54 7.21 -1.04
N VAL A 111 11.75 7.98 -1.80
CA VAL A 111 10.34 7.72 -2.05
C VAL A 111 10.16 7.31 -3.50
N GLY A 112 9.62 6.12 -3.71
CA GLY A 112 9.43 5.57 -5.06
C GLY A 112 8.36 6.35 -5.84
N ALA A 113 8.67 6.73 -7.07
CA ALA A 113 7.67 7.17 -8.04
C ALA A 113 6.70 6.03 -8.42
N GLY A 114 5.48 6.39 -8.81
CA GLY A 114 4.53 5.43 -9.39
C GLY A 114 4.90 5.04 -10.82
N GLY A 115 4.46 3.86 -11.25
CA GLY A 115 4.62 3.36 -12.61
C GLY A 115 3.64 4.03 -13.57
N VAL A 116 4.10 4.36 -14.77
CA VAL A 116 3.25 4.93 -15.84
C VAL A 116 2.42 3.82 -16.47
N GLY A 117 1.13 4.06 -16.69
CA GLY A 117 0.25 3.14 -17.39
C GLY A 117 0.54 3.11 -18.90
N GLY A 118 0.36 1.95 -19.51
CA GLY A 118 0.63 1.70 -20.93
C GLY A 118 -0.13 2.66 -21.84
N ALA A 119 0.55 3.15 -22.88
CA ALA A 119 -0.02 4.13 -23.81
C ALA A 119 -1.14 3.51 -24.66
N SER A 120 -2.20 4.30 -24.89
CA SER A 120 -3.31 3.94 -25.79
C SER A 120 -2.81 3.59 -27.21
N GLN A 121 -3.48 2.64 -27.85
CA GLN A 121 -3.19 2.22 -29.22
C GLN A 121 -4.30 2.68 -30.16
N ALA A 122 -3.92 3.37 -31.24
CA ALA A 122 -4.84 3.77 -32.32
C ALA A 122 -4.54 3.07 -33.66
N GLY A 123 -3.40 2.38 -33.76
CA GLY A 123 -3.03 1.61 -34.95
C GLY A 123 -3.97 0.43 -35.16
N ALA A 124 -4.18 0.04 -36.42
CA ALA A 124 -4.94 -1.17 -36.74
C ALA A 124 -4.18 -2.42 -36.28
N ASP A 125 -4.91 -3.38 -35.70
CA ASP A 125 -4.43 -4.68 -35.27
C ASP A 125 -3.22 -4.64 -34.29
N ALA A 126 -3.12 -3.55 -33.52
CA ALA A 126 -2.03 -3.32 -32.60
C ALA A 126 -2.24 -4.06 -31.26
N ASN A 127 -1.19 -4.69 -30.75
CA ASN A 127 -1.17 -5.12 -29.35
C ASN A 127 -1.11 -3.90 -28.43
N GLY A 128 -1.73 -4.02 -27.27
CA GLY A 128 -1.57 -3.06 -26.19
C GLY A 128 -0.13 -2.98 -25.70
N VAL A 129 0.19 -1.86 -25.07
CA VAL A 129 1.49 -1.59 -24.47
C VAL A 129 1.41 -1.87 -22.97
N ALA A 130 2.42 -2.56 -22.44
CA ALA A 130 2.52 -2.80 -21.00
C ALA A 130 2.75 -1.48 -20.23
N GLY A 131 2.29 -1.42 -18.99
CA GLY A 131 2.68 -0.35 -18.08
C GLY A 131 4.15 -0.44 -17.66
N THR A 132 4.59 0.47 -16.80
CA THR A 132 5.90 0.39 -16.15
C THR A 132 5.76 0.00 -14.69
N ASN A 133 6.84 -0.58 -14.14
CA ASN A 133 6.91 -0.83 -12.71
C ASN A 133 6.96 0.49 -11.93
N GLY A 134 6.43 0.49 -10.71
CA GLY A 134 6.73 1.54 -9.74
C GLY A 134 8.20 1.50 -9.31
N ALA A 135 8.64 2.52 -8.58
CA ALA A 135 9.98 2.57 -8.01
C ALA A 135 9.99 2.19 -6.52
N ILE A 136 11.18 1.91 -6.01
CA ILE A 136 11.43 1.48 -4.64
C ILE A 136 11.32 2.67 -3.68
N SER A 137 10.76 2.41 -2.49
CA SER A 137 10.89 3.30 -1.33
C SER A 137 11.82 2.67 -0.29
N GLN A 138 12.70 3.47 0.30
CA GLN A 138 13.71 2.96 1.25
C GLN A 138 14.14 3.99 2.31
N PHE A 139 14.53 3.45 3.46
CA PHE A 139 15.15 4.16 4.57
C PHE A 139 16.60 3.70 4.70
N GLY A 140 17.53 4.47 4.15
CA GLY A 140 18.94 4.10 4.03
C GLY A 140 19.14 2.72 3.42
N SER A 141 20.12 1.98 3.95
CA SER A 141 20.33 0.55 3.66
C SER A 141 19.55 -0.37 4.61
N TYR A 142 18.70 0.19 5.49
CA TYR A 142 18.14 -0.53 6.62
C TYR A 142 16.75 -1.09 6.36
N GLY A 143 15.91 -0.39 5.59
CA GLY A 143 14.55 -0.82 5.24
C GLY A 143 14.22 -0.49 3.79
N ARG A 144 13.58 -1.44 3.08
CA ARG A 144 13.27 -1.32 1.65
C ARG A 144 11.95 -2.00 1.31
N ALA A 145 11.06 -1.26 0.64
CA ALA A 145 9.92 -1.81 -0.08
C ALA A 145 10.29 -2.04 -1.55
N SER A 146 10.62 -3.29 -1.90
CA SER A 146 11.10 -3.63 -3.25
C SER A 146 9.97 -3.89 -4.23
N VAL A 147 10.06 -3.29 -5.41
CA VAL A 147 9.30 -3.79 -6.56
C VAL A 147 9.81 -5.14 -7.04
N VAL A 148 8.92 -5.93 -7.65
CA VAL A 148 9.27 -7.20 -8.28
C VAL A 148 9.27 -7.06 -9.80
N ALA A 149 10.18 -7.77 -10.46
CA ALA A 149 10.22 -7.83 -11.91
C ALA A 149 8.88 -8.40 -12.43
N SER A 150 8.30 -7.77 -13.46
CA SER A 150 7.01 -8.15 -14.07
C SER A 150 5.74 -7.79 -13.28
N ALA A 151 5.80 -6.77 -12.43
CA ALA A 151 4.65 -6.27 -11.68
C ALA A 151 3.81 -5.21 -12.44
N ALA A 152 4.26 -4.78 -13.61
CA ALA A 152 3.49 -3.92 -14.52
C ALA A 152 2.37 -4.69 -15.22
N GLY A 153 1.23 -4.03 -15.43
CA GLY A 153 0.11 -4.59 -16.18
C GLY A 153 0.51 -4.87 -17.64
N PRO A 154 0.31 -6.10 -18.15
CA PRO A 154 0.60 -6.43 -19.54
C PRO A 154 -0.36 -5.70 -20.50
N GLY A 155 0.09 -5.45 -21.73
CA GLY A 155 -0.79 -4.99 -22.80
C GLY A 155 -1.78 -6.08 -23.25
N GLY A 156 -2.95 -5.67 -23.72
CA GLY A 156 -3.95 -6.57 -24.32
C GLY A 156 -3.57 -7.05 -25.72
N GLY A 157 -4.03 -8.24 -26.13
CA GLY A 157 -3.73 -8.81 -27.45
C GLY A 157 -4.82 -9.75 -27.95
N VAL A 158 -4.46 -10.69 -28.83
CA VAL A 158 -5.37 -11.79 -29.27
C VAL A 158 -5.38 -12.97 -28.30
N SER A 159 -4.39 -13.06 -27.42
CA SER A 159 -4.27 -14.08 -26.39
C SER A 159 -4.45 -13.43 -25.03
N ALA A 160 -4.99 -14.21 -24.08
CA ALA A 160 -5.08 -13.76 -22.70
C ALA A 160 -3.65 -13.44 -22.18
N PRO A 161 -3.39 -12.21 -21.74
CA PRO A 161 -2.10 -11.88 -21.12
C PRO A 161 -2.03 -12.49 -19.71
N THR A 162 -0.81 -12.80 -19.26
CA THR A 162 -0.54 -13.21 -17.87
C THR A 162 -0.66 -12.02 -16.92
N ALA A 163 -1.36 -12.19 -15.80
CA ALA A 163 -1.54 -11.12 -14.83
C ALA A 163 -0.19 -10.66 -14.31
N ALA A 164 -0.10 -9.34 -14.11
CA ALA A 164 0.96 -8.78 -13.30
C ALA A 164 0.92 -9.45 -11.92
N SER A 165 2.07 -9.90 -11.44
CA SER A 165 2.17 -10.48 -10.10
C SER A 165 3.24 -9.75 -9.31
N ALA A 166 2.94 -9.50 -8.04
CA ALA A 166 3.92 -9.11 -7.06
C ALA A 166 3.73 -9.99 -5.82
N PRO A 167 4.81 -10.50 -5.20
CA PRO A 167 4.72 -11.05 -3.86
C PRO A 167 4.18 -9.95 -2.94
N GLY A 168 3.13 -10.26 -2.20
CA GLY A 168 2.67 -9.42 -1.09
C GLY A 168 3.72 -9.31 0.00
N GLU A 169 3.40 -8.52 1.03
CA GLU A 169 4.30 -8.17 2.12
C GLU A 169 5.20 -9.33 2.59
N ARG A 170 6.49 -9.04 2.75
CA ARG A 170 7.44 -9.96 3.40
C ARG A 170 7.38 -9.78 4.92
N PHE A 171 6.21 -9.97 5.52
CA PHE A 171 6.15 -10.23 6.96
C PHE A 171 6.55 -11.70 7.20
N SER A 172 7.48 -11.93 8.12
CA SER A 172 7.87 -13.28 8.59
C SER A 172 6.65 -14.11 9.06
N PRO A 173 6.74 -15.45 9.07
CA PRO A 173 6.05 -16.34 8.15
C PRO A 173 4.59 -16.60 8.55
N GLY A 174 3.65 -16.43 7.60
CA GLY A 174 2.28 -16.91 7.80
C GLY A 174 1.25 -16.49 6.76
N LEU A 175 1.45 -15.37 6.06
CA LEU A 175 0.54 -14.89 5.01
C LEU A 175 1.30 -14.45 3.75
N ILE A 176 1.99 -15.39 3.11
CA ILE A 176 2.49 -15.21 1.75
C ILE A 176 1.39 -15.68 0.80
N GLY A 177 0.49 -14.78 0.42
CA GLY A 177 -0.34 -14.99 -0.76
C GLY A 177 0.21 -14.19 -1.93
N SER A 178 0.34 -14.84 -3.08
CA SER A 178 0.62 -14.17 -4.36
C SER A 178 -0.48 -13.13 -4.62
N LEU A 179 -0.09 -11.88 -4.83
CA LEU A 179 -1.02 -10.80 -5.14
C LEU A 179 -0.98 -10.55 -6.66
N LEU A 180 -2.10 -10.83 -7.33
CA LEU A 180 -2.23 -10.70 -8.79
C LEU A 180 -3.01 -9.43 -9.14
N GLY A 181 -2.53 -8.68 -10.12
CA GLY A 181 -3.39 -7.75 -10.86
C GLY A 181 -4.51 -8.50 -11.57
N GLY A 182 -5.58 -7.80 -11.93
CA GLY A 182 -6.70 -8.41 -12.65
C GLY A 182 -6.26 -8.99 -13.99
N LEU A 183 -6.67 -10.23 -14.24
CA LEU A 183 -6.52 -10.92 -15.53
C LEU A 183 -7.67 -10.55 -16.46
N PRO A 184 -7.44 -9.98 -17.65
CA PRO A 184 -8.53 -9.81 -18.61
C PRO A 184 -8.94 -11.19 -19.14
N VAL A 185 -10.22 -11.52 -19.04
CA VAL A 185 -10.82 -12.76 -19.54
C VAL A 185 -11.74 -12.41 -20.72
N LEU A 186 -11.86 -13.29 -21.72
CA LEU A 186 -12.81 -13.06 -22.82
C LEU A 186 -14.23 -13.26 -22.32
N GLY A 187 -15.10 -12.29 -22.61
CA GLY A 187 -16.53 -12.37 -22.28
C GLY A 187 -16.87 -12.20 -20.80
N THR A 188 -15.87 -11.98 -19.93
CA THR A 188 -16.08 -11.65 -18.52
C THR A 188 -15.10 -10.57 -18.06
N SER A 189 -15.50 -9.83 -17.04
CA SER A 189 -14.66 -8.81 -16.41
C SER A 189 -13.60 -9.45 -15.52
N GLY A 190 -12.33 -9.18 -15.84
CA GLY A 190 -11.19 -9.59 -15.03
C GLY A 190 -11.05 -8.80 -13.73
N VAL A 191 -11.60 -9.29 -12.62
CA VAL A 191 -11.50 -8.61 -11.31
C VAL A 191 -10.06 -8.71 -10.80
N GLY A 192 -9.51 -7.61 -10.26
CA GLY A 192 -8.25 -7.62 -9.53
C GLY A 192 -8.32 -8.58 -8.35
N SER A 193 -7.26 -9.35 -8.08
CA SER A 193 -7.29 -10.25 -6.93
C SER A 193 -7.34 -9.43 -5.63
N ASP A 194 -8.18 -9.87 -4.70
CA ASP A 194 -8.13 -9.38 -3.34
C ASP A 194 -6.83 -9.88 -2.73
N GLY A 195 -6.03 -8.97 -2.20
CA GLY A 195 -4.82 -9.39 -1.55
C GLY A 195 -5.14 -10.08 -0.22
N PRO A 196 -4.61 -11.29 0.05
CA PRO A 196 -4.59 -11.85 1.40
C PRO A 196 -3.79 -10.98 2.41
N GLY A 197 -3.03 -9.99 1.94
CA GLY A 197 -2.32 -9.02 2.76
C GLY A 197 -3.17 -7.78 3.01
N LEU A 198 -3.20 -7.34 4.26
CA LEU A 198 -4.03 -6.27 4.82
C LEU A 198 -3.86 -4.88 4.17
N PHE A 199 -2.89 -4.69 3.29
CA PHE A 199 -2.42 -3.37 2.88
C PHE A 199 -2.60 -3.13 1.37
N CYS A 200 -1.87 -3.78 0.46
CA CYS A 200 -1.95 -3.47 -0.97
C CYS A 200 -2.97 -4.35 -1.74
N SER A 201 -3.73 -3.77 -2.67
CA SER A 201 -4.68 -4.49 -3.55
C SER A 201 -4.26 -4.46 -5.02
N GLY A 202 -4.58 -5.49 -5.82
CA GLY A 202 -4.34 -5.48 -7.27
C GLY A 202 -5.35 -4.62 -8.02
N ALA A 203 -4.98 -4.03 -9.16
CA ALA A 203 -5.90 -3.25 -9.97
C ALA A 203 -6.81 -4.11 -10.87
N GLY A 204 -7.93 -3.55 -11.32
CA GLY A 204 -8.85 -4.22 -12.24
C GLY A 204 -8.32 -4.30 -13.69
N ALA A 205 -8.67 -5.35 -14.43
CA ALA A 205 -8.27 -5.50 -15.83
C ALA A 205 -9.15 -4.68 -16.79
N GLY A 206 -8.66 -4.35 -17.98
CA GLY A 206 -9.48 -3.73 -19.03
C GLY A 206 -10.50 -4.70 -19.64
N GLY A 207 -11.61 -4.17 -20.13
CA GLY A 207 -12.65 -4.91 -20.83
C GLY A 207 -12.16 -5.46 -22.17
N SER A 208 -12.58 -6.68 -22.51
CA SER A 208 -12.26 -7.35 -23.77
C SER A 208 -13.37 -7.18 -24.82
N LEU A 209 -13.06 -7.46 -26.09
CA LEU A 209 -14.03 -7.59 -27.18
C LEU A 209 -14.07 -9.04 -27.65
N THR A 210 -15.28 -9.59 -27.78
CA THR A 210 -15.48 -10.93 -28.36
C THR A 210 -15.38 -10.88 -29.89
N ALA A 211 -15.26 -12.04 -30.55
CA ALA A 211 -15.34 -12.11 -32.02
C ALA A 211 -16.69 -11.55 -32.55
N ALA A 212 -17.77 -11.67 -31.77
CA ALA A 212 -19.11 -11.20 -32.11
C ALA A 212 -19.33 -9.68 -31.94
N ASN A 213 -18.27 -8.89 -31.71
CA ASN A 213 -18.36 -7.45 -31.42
C ASN A 213 -19.17 -7.12 -30.16
N THR A 214 -19.19 -8.00 -29.17
CA THR A 214 -19.79 -7.69 -27.87
C THR A 214 -18.76 -6.94 -27.02
N PHE A 215 -19.11 -5.74 -26.56
CA PHE A 215 -18.29 -5.03 -25.59
C PHE A 215 -18.37 -5.72 -24.21
N ASN A 216 -17.30 -5.65 -23.43
CA ASN A 216 -17.29 -6.08 -22.04
C ASN A 216 -16.85 -4.93 -21.12
N ALA A 217 -17.45 -4.90 -19.94
CA ALA A 217 -17.05 -4.01 -18.85
C ALA A 217 -15.63 -4.37 -18.34
N GLY A 218 -14.93 -3.39 -17.78
CA GLY A 218 -13.62 -3.62 -17.14
C GLY A 218 -13.73 -4.43 -15.85
N GLY A 219 -12.62 -4.64 -15.15
CA GLY A 219 -12.58 -5.28 -13.83
C GLY A 219 -12.67 -4.27 -12.70
N ASN A 220 -13.31 -4.64 -11.59
CA ASN A 220 -13.15 -3.86 -10.36
C ASN A 220 -11.73 -4.07 -9.80
N SER A 221 -11.24 -3.14 -8.99
CA SER A 221 -10.03 -3.37 -8.20
C SER A 221 -10.21 -4.51 -7.18
N GLY A 222 -9.09 -5.01 -6.67
CA GLY A 222 -9.05 -5.74 -5.42
C GLY A 222 -9.35 -4.82 -4.23
N PHE A 223 -9.52 -5.42 -3.06
CA PHE A 223 -9.84 -4.72 -1.82
C PHE A 223 -8.68 -4.68 -0.83
N ALA A 224 -8.36 -3.51 -0.27
CA ALA A 224 -7.41 -3.34 0.83
C ALA A 224 -8.15 -3.35 2.18
N ARG A 225 -8.29 -4.54 2.80
CA ARG A 225 -9.16 -4.77 3.97
C ARG A 225 -8.90 -3.88 5.18
N LEU A 226 -7.68 -3.37 5.36
CA LEU A 226 -7.35 -2.58 6.54
C LEU A 226 -7.62 -1.09 6.36
N ALA A 227 -7.67 -0.57 5.12
CA ALA A 227 -7.91 0.85 4.85
C ALA A 227 -9.37 1.26 5.11
N ASP A 228 -10.34 0.40 4.80
CA ASP A 228 -11.77 0.73 4.88
C ASP A 228 -12.60 -0.52 5.25
N PRO A 229 -13.45 -0.52 6.30
CA PRO A 229 -14.45 -1.58 6.49
C PRO A 229 -15.61 -1.47 5.48
N SER A 230 -15.76 -0.32 4.81
CA SER A 230 -16.59 -0.21 3.63
C SER A 230 -15.86 -0.91 2.50
N SER A 231 -16.49 -1.90 1.90
CA SER A 231 -15.94 -2.76 0.83
C SER A 231 -15.67 -2.01 -0.49
N ALA A 232 -15.27 -0.74 -0.44
CA ALA A 232 -15.18 0.17 -1.57
C ALA A 232 -14.02 -0.25 -2.50
N ARG A 233 -14.34 -1.08 -3.48
CA ARG A 233 -13.49 -1.31 -4.65
C ARG A 233 -13.66 -0.13 -5.59
N SER A 234 -12.58 0.26 -6.25
CA SER A 234 -12.68 1.14 -7.41
C SER A 234 -13.52 0.45 -8.47
N LEU A 235 -14.60 1.12 -8.86
CA LEU A 235 -15.57 0.60 -9.82
C LEU A 235 -14.94 0.51 -11.21
N ARG A 236 -15.27 -0.56 -11.94
CA ARG A 236 -15.00 -0.69 -13.37
C ARG A 236 -15.80 0.31 -14.21
N GLY A 237 -15.35 0.54 -15.45
CA GLY A 237 -16.22 1.06 -16.50
C GLY A 237 -17.31 0.04 -16.85
N THR A 238 -18.59 0.42 -16.75
CA THR A 238 -19.74 -0.48 -16.92
C THR A 238 -20.43 -0.36 -18.28
N THR A 239 -20.29 0.78 -18.95
CA THR A 239 -20.81 1.01 -20.31
C THR A 239 -19.67 1.01 -21.32
N GLU A 240 -19.99 0.82 -22.59
CA GLU A 240 -19.01 0.89 -23.67
C GLU A 240 -18.18 2.18 -23.59
N GLY A 241 -16.85 2.06 -23.73
CA GLY A 241 -15.93 3.18 -23.65
C GLY A 241 -15.78 3.85 -22.27
N ALA A 242 -16.52 3.42 -21.25
CA ALA A 242 -16.43 4.02 -19.92
C ALA A 242 -15.08 3.76 -19.26
N ALA A 243 -14.49 4.80 -18.68
CA ALA A 243 -13.28 4.69 -17.88
C ALA A 243 -13.54 3.93 -16.56
N GLY A 244 -12.49 3.29 -16.04
CA GLY A 244 -12.49 2.77 -14.67
C GLY A 244 -12.31 3.90 -13.66
N ALA A 245 -12.90 3.74 -12.47
CA ALA A 245 -12.73 4.69 -11.37
C ALA A 245 -11.30 4.66 -10.83
N ALA A 246 -10.80 5.81 -10.40
CA ALA A 246 -9.55 5.91 -9.68
C ALA A 246 -9.66 5.24 -8.29
N GLY A 247 -8.52 4.80 -7.76
CA GLY A 247 -8.36 4.41 -6.37
C GLY A 247 -8.83 5.49 -5.41
N VAL A 248 -9.27 5.08 -4.22
CA VAL A 248 -9.52 5.98 -3.10
C VAL A 248 -8.27 6.02 -2.21
N ALA A 249 -7.83 7.23 -1.87
CA ALA A 249 -6.73 7.40 -0.91
C ALA A 249 -7.19 6.92 0.47
N ALA A 250 -6.26 6.37 1.25
CA ALA A 250 -6.52 6.02 2.65
C ALA A 250 -6.82 7.31 3.46
N SER A 251 -8.08 7.73 3.48
CA SER A 251 -8.55 8.94 4.15
C SER A 251 -9.70 8.55 5.07
N GLY A 252 -9.44 8.41 6.37
CA GLY A 252 -10.57 8.24 7.29
C GLY A 252 -10.31 7.87 8.74
N TYR A 253 -9.13 7.41 9.15
CA TYR A 253 -8.97 6.91 10.53
C TYR A 253 -7.69 7.39 11.21
N ALA A 254 -7.88 8.13 12.31
CA ALA A 254 -6.89 8.96 12.98
C ALA A 254 -5.83 8.24 13.82
N SER A 255 -5.88 6.91 14.00
CA SER A 255 -5.03 6.24 15.02
C SER A 255 -4.17 5.06 14.56
N LEU A 256 -4.56 4.29 13.53
CA LEU A 256 -3.76 3.13 13.04
C LEU A 256 -3.71 2.97 11.51
N LYS A 257 -4.55 3.67 10.75
CA LYS A 257 -4.65 3.51 9.28
C LYS A 257 -3.94 4.59 8.48
N ALA A 258 -3.25 5.52 9.14
CA ALA A 258 -2.42 6.52 8.46
C ALA A 258 -1.30 5.87 7.61
N PHE A 259 -0.98 4.60 7.90
CA PHE A 259 0.03 3.80 7.21
C PHE A 259 -0.55 2.78 6.21
N ALA A 260 -1.82 2.92 5.79
CA ALA A 260 -2.38 2.06 4.76
C ALA A 260 -2.02 2.60 3.36
N PRO A 261 -1.67 1.73 2.40
CA PRO A 261 -1.58 2.14 1.01
C PRO A 261 -2.96 2.49 0.46
N GLY A 262 -2.98 3.29 -0.59
CA GLY A 262 -4.20 3.65 -1.31
C GLY A 262 -4.72 2.48 -2.14
N ASP A 263 -6.01 2.51 -2.43
CA ASP A 263 -6.64 1.50 -3.28
C ASP A 263 -6.15 1.57 -4.72
N SER A 264 -6.27 0.44 -5.41
CA SER A 264 -5.95 0.34 -6.82
C SER A 264 -7.09 0.80 -7.72
N GLY A 265 -6.78 1.19 -8.96
CA GLY A 265 -7.76 1.64 -9.94
C GLY A 265 -8.60 0.52 -10.55
N GLY A 266 -9.83 0.86 -10.96
CA GLY A 266 -10.70 -0.01 -11.75
C GLY A 266 -10.27 -0.05 -13.22
N GLY A 267 -10.63 -1.10 -13.94
CA GLY A 267 -10.36 -1.23 -15.36
C GLY A 267 -11.39 -0.51 -16.24
N GLY A 268 -10.94 -0.01 -17.39
CA GLY A 268 -11.79 0.62 -18.40
C GLY A 268 -12.55 -0.39 -19.26
N ALA A 269 -13.76 -0.05 -19.69
CA ALA A 269 -14.56 -0.88 -20.58
C ALA A 269 -14.03 -0.85 -22.02
N SER A 270 -14.28 -1.90 -22.79
CA SER A 270 -13.93 -1.94 -24.22
C SER A 270 -14.81 -1.01 -25.07
N GLY A 271 -14.37 -0.70 -26.30
CA GLY A 271 -15.10 0.13 -27.28
C GLY A 271 -15.25 -0.57 -28.65
N VAL A 272 -16.48 -0.76 -29.10
CA VAL A 272 -16.84 -1.35 -30.41
C VAL A 272 -17.09 -0.26 -31.45
N THR A 273 -17.82 0.77 -31.05
CA THR A 273 -18.33 1.88 -31.86
C THR A 273 -17.71 3.22 -31.46
N MET A 274 -16.83 3.20 -30.45
CA MET A 274 -16.13 4.37 -29.93
C MET A 274 -14.79 3.97 -29.33
N ALA A 275 -14.00 4.96 -28.89
CA ALA A 275 -12.79 4.72 -28.13
C ALA A 275 -13.08 3.94 -26.85
N ALA A 276 -12.16 3.05 -26.48
CA ALA A 276 -12.29 2.29 -25.24
C ALA A 276 -11.91 3.13 -24.02
N GLY A 277 -12.43 2.73 -22.86
CA GLY A 277 -12.21 3.44 -21.60
C GLY A 277 -10.80 3.25 -21.06
N ALA A 278 -10.24 4.31 -20.51
CA ALA A 278 -8.98 4.24 -19.76
C ALA A 278 -9.15 3.46 -18.43
N GLY A 279 -8.07 2.84 -17.96
CA GLY A 279 -8.00 2.34 -16.60
C GLY A 279 -7.90 3.49 -15.60
N GLY A 280 -8.45 3.30 -14.40
CA GLY A 280 -8.33 4.26 -13.31
C GLY A 280 -6.92 4.27 -12.71
N ASN A 281 -6.49 5.44 -12.25
CA ASN A 281 -5.20 5.57 -11.54
C ASN A 281 -5.27 4.95 -10.15
N GLY A 282 -4.14 4.47 -9.65
CA GLY A 282 -4.01 4.04 -8.26
C GLY A 282 -3.99 5.23 -7.30
N ALA A 283 -4.46 5.02 -6.07
CA ALA A 283 -4.45 6.04 -5.04
C ALA A 283 -3.17 6.05 -4.22
N ILE A 284 -2.89 7.22 -3.64
CA ILE A 284 -1.70 7.40 -2.81
C ILE A 284 -1.95 6.82 -1.40
N PRO A 285 -0.95 6.16 -0.80
CA PRO A 285 0.34 5.76 -1.41
C PRO A 285 0.30 4.36 -2.03
N GLY A 286 1.09 4.12 -3.08
CA GLY A 286 1.36 2.76 -3.59
C GLY A 286 0.21 2.06 -4.34
N GLY A 287 -0.97 2.66 -4.47
CA GLY A 287 -2.08 2.10 -5.26
C GLY A 287 -1.66 1.87 -6.71
N SER A 288 -2.09 0.75 -7.29
CA SER A 288 -1.75 0.37 -8.67
C SER A 288 -2.80 0.81 -9.68
N GLY A 289 -2.39 1.00 -10.95
CA GLY A 289 -3.27 1.46 -12.03
C GLY A 289 -4.05 0.34 -12.72
N GLY A 290 -5.30 0.62 -13.08
CA GLY A 290 -6.19 -0.31 -13.80
C GLY A 290 -5.81 -0.53 -15.26
N GLY A 291 -6.26 -1.62 -15.85
CA GLY A 291 -6.07 -1.92 -17.27
C GLY A 291 -7.01 -1.10 -18.17
N GLY A 292 -6.51 -0.70 -19.34
CA GLY A 292 -7.31 -0.03 -20.37
C GLY A 292 -8.13 -0.99 -21.23
N GLY A 293 -9.32 -0.58 -21.66
CA GLY A 293 -10.21 -1.41 -22.48
C GLY A 293 -9.71 -1.65 -23.91
N ALA A 294 -10.08 -2.76 -24.51
CA ALA A 294 -9.80 -3.07 -25.92
C ALA A 294 -10.70 -2.28 -26.89
N ALA A 295 -10.24 -2.02 -28.11
CA ALA A 295 -11.01 -1.30 -29.11
C ALA A 295 -11.05 -2.01 -30.47
N ARG A 296 -12.01 -1.60 -31.33
CA ARG A 296 -11.99 -1.96 -32.75
C ARG A 296 -11.06 -1.06 -33.55
N ASN A 297 -10.54 -1.59 -34.67
CA ASN A 297 -9.77 -0.80 -35.63
C ASN A 297 -10.57 0.45 -36.03
N GLY A 298 -9.90 1.60 -36.08
CA GLY A 298 -10.54 2.92 -36.28
C GLY A 298 -10.85 3.66 -34.97
N PHE A 299 -10.75 3.01 -33.82
CA PHE A 299 -10.89 3.63 -32.51
C PHE A 299 -9.63 3.40 -31.66
N ALA A 300 -9.36 4.33 -30.74
CA ALA A 300 -8.27 4.20 -29.80
C ALA A 300 -8.64 3.22 -28.66
N SER A 301 -7.69 2.38 -28.25
CA SER A 301 -7.82 1.55 -27.05
C SER A 301 -7.69 2.41 -25.78
N GLY A 302 -8.08 1.86 -24.63
CA GLY A 302 -7.92 2.53 -23.35
C GLY A 302 -6.44 2.58 -22.96
N LYS A 303 -5.98 3.75 -22.48
CA LYS A 303 -4.71 3.86 -21.74
C LYS A 303 -4.82 3.05 -20.44
N GLY A 304 -3.73 2.40 -20.02
CA GLY A 304 -3.63 1.88 -18.66
C GLY A 304 -3.57 3.02 -17.64
N GLY A 305 -4.08 2.79 -16.43
CA GLY A 305 -3.98 3.73 -15.32
C GLY A 305 -2.54 3.81 -14.80
N ASP A 306 -2.16 4.99 -14.31
CA ASP A 306 -0.88 5.20 -13.65
C ASP A 306 -0.95 4.70 -12.19
N GLY A 307 0.16 4.16 -11.69
CA GLY A 307 0.32 3.84 -10.28
C GLY A 307 0.65 5.09 -9.46
N ALA A 308 0.33 5.06 -8.17
CA ALA A 308 0.64 6.15 -7.25
C ALA A 308 2.10 6.10 -6.78
N ARG A 309 2.62 7.24 -6.31
CA ARG A 309 3.91 7.27 -5.58
C ARG A 309 3.84 6.44 -4.29
N GLY A 310 4.99 5.98 -3.84
CA GLY A 310 5.18 5.40 -2.52
C GLY A 310 5.30 6.44 -1.42
N GLU A 311 5.58 5.98 -0.21
CA GLU A 311 5.82 6.81 0.99
C GLU A 311 6.82 6.11 1.93
N VAL A 312 7.49 6.88 2.77
CA VAL A 312 8.28 6.37 3.90
C VAL A 312 7.87 7.08 5.17
N TRP A 313 7.65 6.32 6.23
CA TRP A 313 7.30 6.80 7.55
C TRP A 313 8.38 6.37 8.53
N VAL A 314 8.82 7.29 9.38
CA VAL A 314 9.82 7.02 10.40
C VAL A 314 9.25 7.41 11.74
N PHE A 315 9.25 6.45 12.66
CA PHE A 315 8.78 6.61 14.02
C PHE A 315 9.97 6.48 14.95
N ALA A 316 10.17 7.45 15.84
CA ALA A 316 11.21 7.42 16.85
C ALA A 316 10.59 7.46 18.25
N TRP A 317 10.99 6.52 19.11
CA TRP A 317 10.51 6.38 20.49
C TRP A 317 11.64 6.57 21.49
N ARG A 318 11.27 6.97 22.71
CA ARG A 318 12.14 6.97 23.88
C ARG A 318 11.83 5.81 24.80
#